data_AF-A0A1A7XAJ9-F1
#
_entry.id   AF-A0A1A7XAJ9-F1
#
_cell.length_a   1.000
_cell.length_b   1.000
_cell.length_c   1.000
_cell.angle_alpha   90.00
_cell.angle_beta   90.00
_cell.angle_gamma   90.00
#
_symmetry.space_group_name_H-M   'P 1'
#
loop_
_entity.id
_entity.type
_entity.pdbx_description
1 polymer ?
#
loop_
_entity_poly.entity_id
_entity_poly.type
_entity_poly.pdbx_seq_one_letter_code
_entity_poly.pdbx_strand_id
1 'polypeptide(L)' 'MASQGDCCVKVALRIRPQMAKEKIEGCHVCTLVTPGEPQVLLGKDKAFTYDFVFDIDSEQPHIYQTCVHKLIEGCFEG' A
#
# COMPACT_ATOMS: atom_id res chain seq x y z
N MET A 1 -2.00 -20.84 16.50
CA MET A 1 -3.04 -19.95 17.06
C MET A 1 -2.96 -18.66 16.28
N ALA A 2 -4.00 -18.30 15.54
CA ALA A 2 -4.06 -17.03 14.83
C ALA A 2 -3.90 -15.89 15.85
N SER A 3 -3.01 -14.94 15.56
CA SER A 3 -2.82 -13.77 16.41
C SER A 3 -4.06 -12.89 16.35
N GLN A 4 -4.30 -12.08 17.38
CA GLN A 4 -5.51 -11.25 17.49
C GLN A 4 -5.70 -10.25 16.32
N GLY A 5 -4.66 -10.03 15.51
CA GLY A 5 -4.70 -9.19 14.30
C GLY A 5 -5.00 -9.94 13.00
N ASP A 6 -5.14 -11.26 13.01
CA ASP A 6 -5.36 -12.09 11.80
C ASP A 6 -6.83 -12.12 11.34
N CYS A 7 -7.78 -11.69 12.19
CA CYS A 7 -9.20 -11.62 11.84
C CYS A 7 -9.70 -10.20 11.49
N CYS A 8 -8.86 -9.17 11.67
CA CYS A 8 -9.24 -7.81 11.29
C CYS A 8 -9.12 -7.62 9.77
N VAL A 9 -9.99 -6.77 9.20
CA VAL A 9 -9.84 -6.35 7.80
C VAL A 9 -8.49 -5.67 7.63
N LYS A 10 -7.70 -6.15 6.66
CA LYS A 10 -6.40 -5.59 6.29
C LYS A 10 -6.56 -4.57 5.17
N VAL A 11 -5.86 -3.44 5.27
CA VAL A 11 -5.90 -2.36 4.30
C VAL A 11 -4.52 -2.12 3.71
N ALA A 12 -4.44 -2.19 2.38
CA ALA A 12 -3.24 -1.88 1.62
C ALA A 12 -3.43 -0.57 0.83
N LEU A 13 -2.52 0.38 1.00
CA LEU A 13 -2.43 1.58 0.17
C LEU A 13 -1.38 1.37 -0.93
N ARG A 14 -1.73 1.67 -2.18
CA ARG A 14 -0.79 1.65 -3.31
C ARG A 14 -0.73 3.01 -4.00
N ILE A 15 0.46 3.60 -4.02
CA ILE A 15 0.75 4.82 -4.78
C ILE A 15 1.09 4.40 -6.21
N ARG A 16 0.38 4.96 -7.19
CA ARG A 16 0.70 4.73 -8.60
C ARG A 16 1.63 5.81 -9.15
N PRO A 17 2.40 5.52 -10.20
CA PRO A 17 3.11 6.54 -10.94
C PRO A 17 2.17 7.60 -11.53
N GLN A 18 2.70 8.82 -11.65
CA GLN A 18 2.03 9.88 -12.40
C GLN A 18 1.96 9.49 -13.88
N MET A 19 0.78 9.63 -14.46
CA MET A 19 0.53 9.48 -15.88
C MET A 19 1.22 10.60 -16.66
N ALA A 20 1.54 10.34 -17.93
CA ALA A 20 2.16 11.35 -18.80
C ALA A 20 1.34 12.65 -18.86
N LYS A 21 0.00 12.54 -18.92
CA LYS A 21 -0.90 13.70 -18.89
C LYS A 21 -0.71 14.57 -17.64
N GLU A 22 -0.65 13.95 -16.46
CA GLU A 22 -0.47 14.65 -15.18
C GLU A 22 0.89 15.38 -15.14
N LYS A 23 1.93 14.77 -15.72
CA LYS A 23 3.24 15.41 -15.85
C LYS A 23 3.22 16.61 -16.80
N ILE A 24 2.52 16.50 -17.93
CA ILE A 24 2.38 17.58 -18.93
C ILE A 24 1.58 18.75 -18.36
N GLU A 25 0.56 18.47 -17.56
CA GLU A 25 -0.26 19.49 -16.87
C GLU A 25 0.45 20.13 -15.67
N GLY A 26 1.66 19.66 -15.31
CA GLY A 26 2.44 20.21 -14.21
C GLY A 26 1.94 19.81 -12.81
N CYS A 27 1.23 18.68 -12.70
CA CYS A 27 0.80 18.15 -11.40
C CYS A 27 2.01 17.73 -10.55
N HIS A 28 1.94 18.03 -9.26
CA HIS A 28 2.98 17.66 -8.31
C HIS A 28 2.65 16.35 -7.60
N VAL A 29 3.66 15.55 -7.30
CA VAL A 29 3.52 14.43 -6.37
C VAL A 29 3.29 15.01 -4.97
N CYS A 30 2.21 14.60 -4.31
CA CYS A 30 1.81 15.09 -3.00
C CYS A 30 1.85 14.01 -1.90
N THR A 31 2.40 12.84 -2.21
CA THR A 31 2.52 11.70 -1.31
C THR A 31 3.98 11.38 -1.01
N LEU A 32 4.28 11.03 0.24
CA LEU A 32 5.60 10.55 0.68
C LEU A 32 5.41 9.35 1.60
N VAL A 33 6.12 8.25 1.34
CA VAL A 33 6.14 7.09 2.25
C VAL A 33 7.16 7.34 3.36
N THR A 34 6.79 7.05 4.60
CA THR A 34 7.71 7.14 5.74
C THR A 34 8.63 5.92 5.74
N PRO A 35 9.97 6.08 5.63
CA PRO A 35 10.88 4.95 5.54
C PRO A 35 10.76 4.04 6.78
N GLY A 36 10.56 2.74 6.53
CA GLY A 36 10.45 1.73 7.59
C GLY A 36 9.08 1.63 8.27
N GLU A 37 8.13 2.49 7.93
CA GLU A 37 6.79 2.53 8.54
C GLU A 37 5.70 2.33 7.47
N PRO A 38 4.58 1.65 7.78
CA PRO A 38 3.45 1.53 6.85
C PRO A 38 2.59 2.82 6.87
N GLN A 39 3.23 3.97 6.64
CA GLN A 39 2.63 5.28 6.74
C GLN A 39 2.90 6.13 5.50
N VAL A 40 1.88 6.86 5.06
CA VAL A 40 1.98 7.87 4.01
C VAL A 40 1.72 9.26 4.59
N LEU A 41 2.49 10.24 4.16
CA LEU A 41 2.23 11.66 4.35
C LEU A 41 1.58 12.22 3.08
N LEU A 42 0.39 12.81 3.22
CA LEU A 42 -0.32 13.53 2.16
C LEU A 42 -0.16 15.04 2.38
N GLY A 43 0.49 15.72 1.44
CA GLY A 43 0.83 17.13 1.59
C GLY A 43 1.97 17.32 2.59
N LYS A 44 1.81 18.24 3.54
CA LYS A 44 2.88 18.62 4.49
C LYS A 44 2.72 18.06 5.90
N ASP A 45 1.51 17.68 6.28
CA ASP A 45 1.15 17.47 7.68
C ASP A 45 0.14 16.33 7.94
N LYS A 46 -0.46 15.75 6.91
CA LYS A 46 -1.48 14.70 7.09
C LYS A 46 -0.88 13.31 6.94
N ALA A 47 -0.67 12.65 8.07
CA ALA A 47 -0.14 11.29 8.09
C ALA A 47 -1.26 10.25 8.24
N PHE A 48 -1.18 9.17 7.46
CA PHE A 48 -2.13 8.05 7.48
C PHE A 48 -1.37 6.72 7.57
N THR A 49 -1.77 5.87 8.49
CA THR A 49 -1.15 4.55 8.71
C THR A 49 -2.08 3.45 8.23
N TYR A 50 -1.51 2.45 7.56
CA TYR A 50 -2.21 1.28 7.00
C TYR A 50 -1.52 -0.01 7.46
N ASP A 51 -2.06 -1.17 7.10
CA ASP A 51 -1.33 -2.44 7.31
C ASP A 51 -0.16 -2.57 6.34
N PHE A 52 -0.34 -2.07 5.10
CA PHE A 52 0.68 -2.10 4.05
C PHE A 52 0.66 -0.79 3.24
N VAL A 53 1.84 -0.26 2.92
CA VAL A 53 2.02 0.88 2.01
C VAL A 53 3.01 0.50 0.92
N PHE A 54 2.58 0.68 -0.32
CA PHE A 54 3.38 0.41 -1.52
C PHE A 54 3.63 1.71 -2.26
N ASP A 55 4.90 2.07 -2.43
CA ASP A 55 5.31 3.27 -3.15
C ASP A 55 5.25 3.07 -4.68
N ILE A 56 5.56 4.13 -5.41
CA ILE A 56 5.49 4.28 -6.87
C ILE A 56 6.23 3.19 -7.65
N ASP A 57 7.29 2.63 -7.07
CA ASP A 57 8.19 1.61 -7.62
C ASP A 57 7.78 0.18 -7.23
N SER A 58 6.76 0.02 -6.40
CA SER A 58 6.29 -1.29 -5.95
C SER A 58 5.71 -2.10 -7.10
N GLU A 59 6.36 -3.23 -7.38
CA GLU A 59 6.01 -4.13 -8.46
C GLU A 59 4.82 -5.05 -8.13
N GLN A 60 4.12 -5.48 -9.18
CA GLN A 60 2.96 -6.38 -9.05
C GLN A 60 3.25 -7.66 -8.24
N PRO A 61 4.38 -8.38 -8.46
CA PRO A 61 4.64 -9.61 -7.72
C PRO A 61 4.81 -9.35 -6.22
N HIS A 62 5.45 -8.24 -5.85
CA HIS A 62 5.66 -7.88 -4.44
C HIS A 62 4.33 -7.60 -3.73
N ILE A 63 3.43 -6.85 -4.36
CA ILE A 63 2.10 -6.54 -3.81
C ILE A 63 1.28 -7.82 -3.66
N TYR A 64 1.27 -8.67 -4.69
CA TYR A 64 0.54 -9.95 -4.66
C TYR A 64 1.03 -10.85 -3.53
N GLN A 65 2.34 -11.06 -3.41
CA GLN A 65 2.93 -11.91 -2.38
C GLN A 65 2.64 -11.39 -0.97
N THR A 66 2.67 -10.06 -0.79
CA THR A 66 2.46 -9.44 0.53
C THR A 66 0.99 -9.48 0.96
N CYS A 67 0.05 -9.16 0.06
CA CYS A 67 -1.35 -8.93 0.44
C CYS A 67 -2.32 -10.04 0.04
N VAL A 68 -2.04 -10.78 -1.02
CA VAL A 68 -3.05 -11.62 -1.69
C VAL A 68 -2.75 -13.11 -1.56
N HIS A 69 -1.47 -13.50 -1.67
CA HIS A 69 -1.07 -14.91 -1.68
C HIS A 69 -1.62 -15.68 -0.48
N LYS A 70 -1.44 -15.18 0.74
CA LYS A 70 -1.94 -15.84 1.96
C LYS A 70 -3.47 -15.90 2.04
N LEU A 71 -4.18 -14.94 1.46
CA LEU A 71 -5.63 -14.96 1.43
C LEU A 71 -6.14 -16.08 0.50
N ILE A 72 -5.46 -16.28 -0.64
CA ILE A 72 -5.76 -17.37 -1.56
C ILE A 72 -5.51 -18.72 -0.89
N GLU A 73 -4.36 -18.90 -0.22
CA GLU A 73 -4.06 -20.12 0.54
C GLU A 73 -5.12 -20.38 1.63
N GLY A 74 -5.51 -19.34 2.37
CA GLY A 74 -6.56 -19.44 3.39
C GLY A 74 -7.92 -19.88 2.85
N CYS A 75 -8.25 -19.60 1.59
CA CYS A 75 -9.48 -20.11 0.96
C CYS A 75 -9.52 -21.65 0.88
N PHE A 76 -8.37 -22.34 0.97
CA PHE A 76 -8.28 -23.80 0.95
C PHE A 76 -8.28 -24.41 2.36
N GLU A 77 -8.28 -23.60 3.42
CA GLU A 77 -8.19 -24.06 4.81
C GLU A 77 -9.56 -24.20 5.52
N GLY A 78 -10.65 -23.71 4.92
CA GLY A 78 -12.03 -23.82 5.44
C GLY A 78 -12.40 -22.74 6.44
#